data_AF-A0A1I8GRA0-F1
#
_entry.id   AF-A0A1I8GRA0-F1
#
_cell.length_a   1.000
_cell.length_b   1.000
_cell.length_c   1.000
_cell.angle_alpha   90.00
_cell.angle_beta   90.00
_cell.angle_gamma   90.00
#
_symmetry.space_group_name_H-M   'P 1'
#
loop_
_entity.id
_entity.type
_entity.pdbx_description
1 polymer ?
#
loop_
_entity_poly.entity_id
_entity_poly.type
_entity_poly.pdbx_seq_one_letter_code
_entity_poly.pdbx_strand_id
1 'polypeptide(L)'
;MSKKMDNNGVLDDDLATKRDRQSSERRQLTATAREVKRREDENRIKRQEERAADGGSYTSSSKRGGGGAGRRASDFSVDSCSLGSDQQPGNAADRLNALTELREQLAAMEAQYERALCGNAELASEKQVLAYEAALLADKLEDAEEANRELQRAFADKRKESAYLKNQVSELTHQCEYVRRQLEQRDQLIAQSDCVLLGEFDSIAPNVESKSSVHHDNGDAGAGLLLPRQLAERVQALPGSSLEGKLRGALDELAAVQAKKELLEKEVQQLQDDLERANRGRVDTDQLEKQREAARQLSDHKYKLATAQQQITALQADVIRLEGQVKRLTKKAEEADEECGQAKAEARNQKRLARELASEVEDLKSQNNSLRRNLERLRAPGGGKSAGGGDAS
;
A
#
# COMPACT_ATOMS: atom_id res chain seq x y z
N MET A 1 -4.97 -56.18 6.12
CA MET A 1 -4.65 -54.95 5.36
C MET A 1 -3.89 -53.95 6.27
N SER A 2 -2.79 -54.37 6.92
CA SER A 2 -2.12 -53.60 8.00
C SER A 2 -0.75 -53.05 7.59
N LYS A 3 -0.62 -52.46 6.40
CA LYS A 3 0.69 -51.98 5.90
C LYS A 3 0.70 -50.53 5.37
N LYS A 4 -0.32 -49.71 5.68
CA LYS A 4 -0.41 -48.33 5.16
C LYS A 4 -0.32 -47.21 6.21
N MET A 5 -0.16 -47.53 7.50
CA MET A 5 -0.15 -46.52 8.57
C MET A 5 1.24 -46.05 8.99
N ASP A 6 2.32 -46.76 8.61
CA ASP A 6 3.68 -46.40 9.03
C ASP A 6 4.37 -45.38 8.10
N ASN A 7 3.76 -45.01 6.97
CA ASN A 7 4.39 -44.13 5.98
C ASN A 7 4.35 -42.64 6.34
N ASN A 8 3.43 -42.19 7.20
CA ASN A 8 3.35 -40.76 7.55
C ASN A 8 4.42 -40.32 8.57
N GLY A 9 4.85 -41.21 9.47
CA GLY A 9 5.96 -40.92 10.39
C GLY A 9 7.32 -40.84 9.67
N VAL A 10 7.52 -41.69 8.65
CA VAL A 10 8.75 -41.71 7.84
C VAL A 10 8.89 -40.43 7.00
N LEU A 11 7.77 -39.88 6.51
CA LEU A 11 7.79 -38.65 5.70
C LEU A 11 8.12 -37.40 6.53
N ASP A 12 7.66 -37.32 7.77
CA ASP A 12 7.98 -36.20 8.66
C ASP A 12 9.43 -36.26 9.15
N ASP A 13 9.96 -37.46 9.44
CA ASP A 13 11.38 -37.67 9.75
C ASP A 13 12.29 -37.36 8.54
N ASP A 14 11.86 -37.68 7.31
CA ASP A 14 12.56 -37.32 6.07
C ASP A 14 12.59 -35.80 5.82
N LEU A 15 11.56 -35.08 6.23
CA LEU A 15 11.50 -33.61 6.14
C LEU A 15 12.37 -32.94 7.21
N ALA A 16 12.37 -33.48 8.43
CA ALA A 16 13.24 -33.01 9.51
C ALA A 16 14.73 -33.20 9.16
N THR A 17 15.11 -34.39 8.70
CA THR A 17 16.49 -34.69 8.28
C THR A 17 16.95 -33.84 7.08
N LYS A 18 16.06 -33.55 6.11
CA LYS A 18 16.35 -32.60 5.01
C LYS A 18 16.57 -31.18 5.51
N ARG A 19 15.79 -30.72 6.49
CA ARG A 19 15.93 -29.38 7.09
C ARG A 19 17.23 -29.26 7.86
N ASP A 20 17.61 -30.29 8.61
CA ASP A 20 18.89 -30.33 9.35
C ASP A 20 20.08 -30.41 8.40
N ARG A 21 19.95 -31.15 7.29
CA ARG A 21 20.96 -31.17 6.23
C ARG A 21 21.14 -29.78 5.61
N GLN A 22 20.06 -29.08 5.26
CA GLN A 22 20.13 -27.71 4.74
C GLN A 22 20.73 -26.72 5.75
N SER A 23 20.42 -26.89 7.04
CA SER A 23 21.00 -26.08 8.12
C SER A 23 22.51 -26.33 8.27
N SER A 24 22.96 -27.58 8.20
CA SER A 24 24.37 -27.93 8.25
C SER A 24 25.14 -27.47 7.00
N GLU A 25 24.55 -27.56 5.81
CA GLU A 25 25.11 -27.03 4.56
C GLU A 25 25.26 -25.51 4.63
N ARG A 26 24.28 -24.78 5.16
CA ARG A 26 24.40 -23.33 5.42
C ARG A 26 25.51 -23.00 6.42
N ARG A 27 25.69 -23.82 7.47
CA ARG A 27 26.80 -23.65 8.43
C ARG A 27 28.17 -23.92 7.78
N GLN A 28 28.27 -24.89 6.88
CA GLN A 28 29.49 -25.17 6.13
C GLN A 28 29.80 -24.08 5.09
N LEU A 29 28.79 -23.55 4.39
CA LEU A 29 28.96 -22.43 3.46
C LEU A 29 29.39 -21.14 4.18
N THR A 30 28.84 -20.87 5.37
CA THR A 30 29.25 -19.71 6.17
C THR A 30 30.64 -19.90 6.78
N ALA A 31 31.02 -21.12 7.17
CA ALA A 31 32.37 -21.43 7.63
C ALA A 31 33.41 -21.28 6.51
N THR A 32 33.13 -21.83 5.32
CA THR A 32 34.01 -21.71 4.15
C THR A 32 34.10 -20.26 3.65
N ALA A 33 33.02 -19.49 3.66
CA ALA A 33 33.06 -18.06 3.33
C ALA A 33 33.94 -17.26 4.30
N ARG A 34 33.91 -17.58 5.60
CA ARG A 34 34.79 -16.96 6.61
C ARG A 34 36.25 -17.37 6.41
N GLU A 35 36.51 -18.61 6.00
CA GLU A 35 37.86 -19.08 5.70
C GLU A 35 38.43 -18.45 4.42
N VAL A 36 37.60 -18.26 3.38
CA VAL A 36 37.96 -17.51 2.17
C VAL A 36 38.29 -16.06 2.51
N LYS A 37 37.44 -15.37 3.28
CA LYS A 37 37.69 -13.99 3.70
C LYS A 37 39.00 -13.86 4.49
N ARG A 38 39.27 -14.80 5.41
CA ARG A 38 40.53 -14.84 6.17
C ARG A 38 41.75 -15.04 5.26
N ARG A 39 41.67 -15.94 4.27
CA ARG A 39 42.74 -16.16 3.28
C ARG A 39 42.94 -14.94 2.37
N GLU A 40 41.88 -14.24 2.00
CA GLU A 40 41.96 -12.99 1.22
C GLU A 40 42.61 -11.86 2.02
N ASP A 41 42.29 -11.73 3.30
CA ASP A 41 42.92 -10.76 4.20
C ASP A 41 44.40 -11.09 4.42
N GLU A 42 44.74 -12.36 4.62
CA GLU A 42 46.14 -12.82 4.72
C GLU A 42 46.91 -12.57 3.41
N ASN A 43 46.28 -12.79 2.25
CA ASN A 43 46.88 -12.47 0.95
C ASN A 43 47.01 -10.96 0.70
N ARG A 44 46.09 -10.13 1.22
CA ARG A 44 46.21 -8.66 1.19
C ARG A 44 47.41 -8.19 2.00
N ILE A 45 47.60 -8.76 3.19
CA ILE A 45 48.75 -8.45 4.05
C ILE A 45 50.05 -8.87 3.35
N LYS A 46 50.14 -10.11 2.84
CA LYS A 46 51.31 -10.59 2.07
C LYS A 46 51.61 -9.72 0.85
N ARG A 47 50.58 -9.26 0.12
CA ARG A 47 50.76 -8.32 -1.00
C ARG A 47 51.23 -6.94 -0.56
N GLN A 48 50.80 -6.45 0.60
CA GLN A 48 51.29 -5.19 1.15
C GLN A 48 52.75 -5.31 1.62
N GLU A 49 53.12 -6.45 2.20
CA GLU A 49 54.49 -6.76 2.59
C GLU A 49 55.41 -6.94 1.37
N GLU A 50 54.99 -7.67 0.33
CA GLU A 50 55.73 -7.76 -0.95
C GLU A 50 55.87 -6.39 -1.62
N ARG A 51 54.84 -5.53 -1.56
CA ARG A 51 54.89 -4.17 -2.13
C ARG A 51 55.73 -3.21 -1.31
N ALA A 52 55.91 -3.47 -0.01
CA ALA A 52 56.88 -2.78 0.83
C ALA A 52 58.31 -3.29 0.59
N ALA A 53 58.48 -4.56 0.23
CA ALA A 53 59.76 -5.16 -0.13
C ALA A 53 60.23 -4.78 -1.56
N ASP A 54 59.29 -4.58 -2.50
CA ASP A 54 59.56 -4.23 -3.92
C ASP A 54 59.55 -2.71 -4.18
N GLY A 55 59.47 -1.89 -3.12
CA GLY A 55 59.48 -0.42 -3.17
C GLY A 55 60.86 0.17 -3.46
N GLY A 56 61.55 -0.34 -4.47
CA GLY A 56 62.80 0.19 -5.01
C GLY A 56 62.66 0.51 -6.50
N SER A 57 62.56 1.81 -6.81
CA SER A 57 62.85 2.42 -8.12
C SER A 57 61.94 2.05 -9.30
N TYR A 58 61.05 2.97 -9.73
CA TYR A 58 61.09 3.52 -11.10
C TYR A 58 60.10 4.67 -11.30
N THR A 59 60.50 5.51 -12.25
CA THR A 59 60.03 6.85 -12.59
C THR A 59 58.76 6.89 -13.44
N SER A 60 58.11 8.07 -13.41
CA SER A 60 57.46 8.76 -14.54
C SER A 60 56.22 8.14 -15.24
N SER A 61 55.09 8.87 -15.23
CA SER A 61 54.64 9.72 -16.36
C SER A 61 53.11 9.91 -16.45
N SER A 62 52.71 11.11 -16.91
CA SER A 62 51.56 11.40 -17.78
C SER A 62 50.21 11.93 -17.20
N LYS A 63 50.01 13.23 -17.48
CA LYS A 63 48.83 13.92 -18.09
C LYS A 63 47.43 13.86 -17.45
N ARG A 64 46.93 15.07 -17.15
CA ARG A 64 45.67 15.77 -17.58
C ARG A 64 45.58 17.08 -16.76
N GLY A 65 45.52 18.32 -17.26
CA GLY A 65 44.63 18.94 -18.26
C GLY A 65 43.24 19.17 -17.64
N GLY A 66 42.68 20.36 -17.40
CA GLY A 66 43.04 21.77 -17.52
C GLY A 66 41.84 22.65 -17.08
N GLY A 67 42.10 23.91 -16.70
CA GLY A 67 41.12 25.02 -16.55
C GLY A 67 40.29 25.03 -15.26
N GLY A 68 40.13 26.12 -14.51
CA GLY A 68 40.61 27.49 -14.65
C GLY A 68 40.16 28.34 -13.45
N ALA A 69 40.95 29.40 -13.21
CA ALA A 69 40.61 30.66 -12.55
C ALA A 69 39.96 30.67 -11.15
N GLY A 70 40.78 31.02 -10.16
CA GLY A 70 40.34 31.50 -8.85
C GLY A 70 41.50 32.13 -8.09
N ARG A 71 41.91 33.33 -8.51
CA ARG A 71 42.96 34.14 -7.87
C ARG A 71 42.52 34.62 -6.49
N ARG A 72 43.42 34.56 -5.50
CA ARG A 72 43.65 35.51 -4.39
C ARG A 72 44.91 35.02 -3.65
N ALA A 73 46.06 35.57 -4.03
CA ALA A 73 46.72 36.69 -3.35
C ALA A 73 47.53 36.20 -2.14
N SER A 74 48.72 35.64 -2.41
CA SER A 74 49.82 35.63 -1.45
C SER A 74 50.58 36.94 -1.66
N ASP A 75 50.35 37.91 -0.77
CA ASP A 75 51.20 39.09 -0.64
C ASP A 75 52.56 38.65 -0.09
N PHE A 76 53.45 38.28 -1.01
CA PHE A 76 54.87 38.15 -0.74
C PHE A 76 55.50 39.47 -1.16
N SER A 77 55.41 40.48 -0.29
CA SER A 77 56.15 41.72 -0.45
C SER A 77 57.60 41.44 -0.07
N VAL A 78 58.41 41.06 -1.06
CA VAL A 78 59.86 41.17 -0.94
C VAL A 78 60.17 42.63 -1.19
N ASP A 79 60.31 43.42 -0.13
CA ASP A 79 60.93 44.72 -0.25
C ASP A 79 62.35 44.50 -0.79
N SER A 80 62.51 44.84 -2.06
CA SER A 80 63.79 44.99 -2.72
C SER A 80 64.56 46.08 -1.98
N CYS A 81 65.51 45.68 -1.14
CA CYS A 81 66.52 46.58 -0.60
C CYS A 81 67.39 47.09 -1.76
N SER A 82 67.00 48.25 -2.31
CA SER A 82 67.88 49.12 -3.09
C SER A 82 69.10 49.43 -2.24
N LEU A 83 70.21 48.77 -2.54
CA LEU A 83 71.54 49.16 -2.10
C LEU A 83 71.88 50.52 -2.73
N GLY A 84 71.48 51.58 -2.04
CA GLY A 84 71.97 52.92 -2.27
C GLY A 84 73.48 52.93 -2.05
N SER A 85 74.20 53.18 -3.13
CA SER A 85 75.61 53.56 -3.09
C SER A 85 75.71 54.98 -2.54
N ASP A 86 76.36 55.13 -1.38
CA ASP A 86 77.19 56.28 -0.96
C ASP A 86 77.14 56.48 0.56
N GLN A 87 78.15 55.93 1.25
CA GLN A 87 78.89 56.64 2.29
C GLN A 87 80.09 55.82 2.78
N GLN A 88 81.25 56.48 2.82
CA GLN A 88 82.51 56.00 3.40
C GLN A 88 82.45 55.97 4.95
N PRO A 89 83.45 55.39 5.65
CA PRO A 89 83.25 54.45 6.74
C PRO A 89 82.79 55.09 8.05
N GLY A 90 81.67 54.59 8.61
CA GLY A 90 81.40 54.70 10.03
C GLY A 90 82.47 53.99 10.86
N ASN A 91 82.61 54.39 12.11
CA ASN A 91 83.64 53.90 13.03
C ASN A 91 83.59 52.37 13.16
N ALA A 92 84.68 51.74 13.61
CA ALA A 92 84.69 50.28 13.85
C ALA A 92 83.51 49.81 14.73
N ALA A 93 83.04 50.69 15.64
CA ALA A 93 81.86 50.47 16.46
C ALA A 93 80.55 50.36 15.65
N ASP A 94 80.34 51.18 14.63
CA ASP A 94 79.11 51.17 13.82
C ASP A 94 79.02 49.90 12.97
N ARG A 95 80.16 49.39 12.48
CA ARG A 95 80.24 48.11 11.78
C ARG A 95 79.98 46.92 12.72
N LEU A 96 80.46 47.00 13.96
CA LEU A 96 80.18 45.98 14.98
C LEU A 96 78.70 45.97 15.36
N ASN A 97 78.07 47.14 15.46
CA ASN A 97 76.64 47.28 15.74
C ASN A 97 75.78 46.73 14.59
N ALA A 98 76.12 47.02 13.33
CA ALA A 98 75.42 46.44 12.17
C ALA A 98 75.58 44.91 12.11
N LEU A 99 76.74 44.37 12.50
CA LEU A 99 76.95 42.92 12.59
C LEU A 99 76.17 42.29 13.74
N THR A 100 75.99 42.97 14.88
CA THR A 100 75.14 42.49 15.97
C THR A 100 73.67 42.53 15.58
N GLU A 101 73.20 43.59 14.90
CA GLU A 101 71.83 43.67 14.39
C GLU A 101 71.54 42.58 13.36
N LEU A 102 72.46 42.29 12.43
CA LEU A 102 72.30 41.19 11.47
C LEU A 102 72.29 39.82 12.16
N ARG A 103 73.06 39.64 13.24
CA ARG A 103 73.04 38.41 14.05
C ARG A 103 71.73 38.26 14.82
N GLU A 104 71.20 39.35 15.37
CA GLU A 104 69.90 39.36 16.05
C GLU A 104 68.76 39.11 15.05
N GLN A 105 68.81 39.68 13.85
CA GLN A 105 67.86 39.40 12.77
C GLN A 105 67.95 37.94 12.31
N LEU A 106 69.17 37.40 12.17
CA LEU A 106 69.38 35.98 11.85
C LEU A 106 68.76 35.09 12.93
N ALA A 107 69.05 35.37 14.21
CA ALA A 107 68.48 34.63 15.33
C ALA A 107 66.95 34.76 15.41
N ALA A 108 66.39 35.92 15.09
CA ALA A 108 64.94 36.14 15.03
C ALA A 108 64.30 35.35 13.89
N MET A 109 64.93 35.31 12.71
CA MET A 109 64.47 34.50 11.57
C MET A 109 64.59 33.00 11.86
N GLU A 110 65.66 32.56 12.51
CA GLU A 110 65.85 31.19 12.97
C GLU A 110 64.76 30.79 13.97
N ALA A 111 64.48 31.60 14.99
CA ALA A 111 63.41 31.34 15.96
C ALA A 111 62.01 31.33 15.32
N GLN A 112 61.76 32.17 14.30
CA GLN A 112 60.51 32.14 13.54
C GLN A 112 60.39 30.87 12.71
N TYR A 113 61.47 30.42 12.08
CA TYR A 113 61.50 29.18 11.32
C TYR A 113 61.28 27.96 12.22
N GLU A 114 61.90 27.91 13.40
CA GLU A 114 61.67 26.87 14.39
C GLU A 114 60.21 26.81 14.85
N ARG A 115 59.59 27.96 15.14
CA ARG A 115 58.15 28.01 15.48
C ARG A 115 57.27 27.54 14.32
N ALA A 116 57.62 27.92 13.09
CA ALA A 116 56.90 27.47 11.89
C ALA A 116 57.04 25.95 11.68
N LEU A 117 58.22 25.38 11.94
CA LEU A 117 58.44 23.94 11.89
C LEU A 117 57.64 23.19 12.95
N CYS A 118 57.64 23.65 14.20
CA CYS A 118 56.84 23.07 15.28
C CYS A 118 55.35 23.13 14.96
N GLY A 119 54.85 24.29 14.51
CA GLY A 119 53.46 24.44 14.10
C GLY A 119 53.09 23.56 12.90
N ASN A 120 53.99 23.40 11.93
CA ASN A 120 53.75 22.50 10.79
C ASN A 120 53.72 21.02 11.23
N ALA A 121 54.54 20.62 12.21
CA ALA A 121 54.50 19.28 12.78
C ALA A 121 53.20 19.02 13.55
N GLU A 122 52.71 20.01 14.33
CA GLU A 122 51.41 19.96 15.00
C GLU A 122 50.27 19.82 13.99
N LEU A 123 50.25 20.66 12.95
CA LEU A 123 49.26 20.58 11.87
C LEU A 123 49.30 19.23 11.13
N ALA A 124 50.47 18.63 10.95
CA ALA A 124 50.60 17.32 10.34
C ALA A 124 49.99 16.22 11.23
N SER A 125 50.19 16.29 12.55
CA SER A 125 49.56 15.40 13.53
C SER A 125 48.03 15.56 13.52
N GLU A 126 47.52 16.79 13.61
CA GLU A 126 46.09 17.08 13.55
C GLU A 126 45.45 16.60 12.25
N LYS A 127 46.12 16.86 11.11
CA LYS A 127 45.69 16.36 9.79
C LYS A 127 45.60 14.83 9.78
N GLN A 128 46.56 14.14 10.40
CA GLN A 128 46.56 12.69 10.47
C GLN A 128 45.41 12.17 11.35
N VAL A 129 45.15 12.79 12.50
CA VAL A 129 43.99 12.46 13.35
C VAL A 129 42.67 12.66 12.60
N LEU A 130 42.49 13.82 11.97
CA LEU A 130 41.29 14.11 11.17
C LEU A 130 41.13 13.15 9.98
N ALA A 131 42.22 12.73 9.36
CA ALA A 131 42.19 11.75 8.28
C ALA A 131 41.70 10.37 8.77
N TYR A 132 42.14 9.92 9.95
CA TYR A 132 41.62 8.68 10.55
C TYR A 132 40.15 8.80 10.95
N GLU A 133 39.75 9.94 11.51
CA GLU A 133 38.34 10.18 11.85
C GLU A 133 37.45 10.20 10.60
N ALA A 134 37.89 10.86 9.53
CA ALA A 134 37.19 10.86 8.25
C ALA A 134 37.07 9.45 7.65
N ALA A 135 38.12 8.62 7.75
CA ALA A 135 38.07 7.23 7.31
C ALA A 135 37.06 6.41 8.13
N LEU A 136 37.06 6.54 9.46
CA LEU A 136 36.10 5.86 10.32
C LEU A 136 34.64 6.29 10.05
N LEU A 137 34.42 7.58 9.78
CA LEU A 137 33.11 8.08 9.41
C LEU A 137 32.67 7.59 8.03
N ALA A 138 33.59 7.43 7.09
CA ALA A 138 33.31 6.84 5.78
C ALA A 138 32.88 5.37 5.90
N ASP A 139 33.58 4.57 6.71
CA ASP A 139 33.20 3.16 6.97
C ASP A 139 31.80 3.07 7.60
N LYS A 140 31.51 3.91 8.60
CA LYS A 140 30.17 3.97 9.24
C LYS A 140 29.08 4.40 8.27
N LEU A 141 29.40 5.29 7.32
CA LEU A 141 28.45 5.69 6.28
C LEU A 141 28.17 4.53 5.34
N GLU A 142 29.20 3.79 4.93
CA GLU A 142 29.04 2.60 4.08
C GLU A 142 28.17 1.53 4.77
N ASP A 143 28.44 1.20 6.03
CA ASP A 143 27.62 0.28 6.84
C ASP A 143 26.14 0.73 6.90
N ALA A 144 25.90 2.03 7.11
CA ALA A 144 24.55 2.59 7.17
C ALA A 144 23.85 2.54 5.79
N GLU A 145 24.57 2.76 4.70
CA GLU A 145 24.03 2.64 3.35
C GLU A 145 23.71 1.19 3.00
N GLU A 146 24.55 0.23 3.37
CA GLU A 146 24.28 -1.20 3.21
C GLU A 146 23.02 -1.62 3.98
N ALA A 147 22.91 -1.24 5.26
CA ALA A 147 21.71 -1.50 6.05
C ALA A 147 20.45 -0.87 5.42
N ASN A 148 20.55 0.33 4.84
CA ASN A 148 19.43 0.97 4.15
C ASN A 148 19.04 0.19 2.87
N ARG A 149 20.02 -0.27 2.07
CA ARG A 149 19.78 -1.11 0.90
C ARG A 149 19.09 -2.43 1.28
N GLU A 150 19.48 -3.06 2.38
CA GLU A 150 18.84 -4.27 2.90
C GLU A 150 17.41 -4.02 3.36
N LEU A 151 17.18 -2.95 4.12
CA LEU A 151 15.84 -2.55 4.54
C LEU A 151 14.94 -2.28 3.33
N GLN A 152 15.43 -1.58 2.31
CA GLN A 152 14.67 -1.32 1.09
C GLN A 152 14.27 -2.61 0.36
N ARG A 153 15.18 -3.60 0.28
CA ARG A 153 14.86 -4.93 -0.28
C ARG A 153 13.79 -5.64 0.54
N ALA A 154 13.94 -5.65 1.87
CA ALA A 154 12.96 -6.26 2.77
C ALA A 154 11.57 -5.59 2.67
N PHE A 155 11.52 -4.26 2.57
CA PHE A 155 10.29 -3.51 2.32
C PHE A 155 9.65 -3.87 0.97
N ALA A 156 10.45 -4.01 -0.09
CA ALA A 156 9.96 -4.42 -1.39
C ALA A 156 9.34 -5.83 -1.37
N ASP A 157 9.96 -6.77 -0.67
CA ASP A 157 9.44 -8.13 -0.54
C ASP A 157 8.18 -8.18 0.32
N LYS A 158 8.14 -7.45 1.44
CA LYS A 158 6.92 -7.30 2.25
C LYS A 158 5.79 -6.62 1.48
N ARG A 159 6.11 -5.67 0.59
CA ARG A 159 5.13 -5.05 -0.30
C ARG A 159 4.55 -6.04 -1.30
N LYS A 160 5.36 -6.93 -1.89
CA LYS A 160 4.89 -8.01 -2.78
C LYS A 160 4.00 -9.00 -2.03
N GLU A 161 4.41 -9.43 -0.84
CA GLU A 161 3.63 -10.33 0.03
C GLU A 161 2.27 -9.72 0.39
N SER A 162 2.24 -8.44 0.77
CA SER A 162 0.98 -7.73 1.04
C SER A 162 0.08 -7.64 -0.19
N ALA A 163 0.65 -7.39 -1.38
CA ALA A 163 -0.13 -7.37 -2.62
C ALA A 163 -0.72 -8.75 -2.95
N TYR A 164 0.07 -9.82 -2.78
CA TYR A 164 -0.41 -11.19 -2.94
C TYR A 164 -1.57 -11.52 -2.01
N LEU A 165 -1.44 -11.21 -0.72
CA LEU A 165 -2.51 -11.45 0.26
C LEU A 165 -3.76 -10.61 -0.03
N LYS A 166 -3.63 -9.36 -0.48
CA LYS A 166 -4.78 -8.54 -0.91
C LYS A 166 -5.53 -9.17 -2.08
N ASN A 167 -4.81 -9.71 -3.06
CA ASN A 167 -5.43 -10.39 -4.20
C ASN A 167 -6.18 -11.65 -3.73
N GLN A 168 -5.59 -12.45 -2.84
CA GLN A 168 -6.24 -13.63 -2.27
C GLN A 168 -7.50 -13.27 -1.46
N VAL A 169 -7.43 -12.21 -0.66
CA VAL A 169 -8.60 -11.70 0.08
C VAL A 169 -9.69 -11.24 -0.90
N SER A 170 -9.34 -10.54 -1.97
CA SER A 170 -10.30 -10.13 -3.00
C SER A 170 -10.97 -11.33 -3.67
N GLU A 171 -10.20 -12.36 -4.00
CA GLU A 171 -10.72 -13.59 -4.61
C GLU A 171 -11.68 -14.33 -3.67
N LEU A 172 -11.29 -14.52 -2.41
CA LEU A 172 -12.15 -15.14 -1.39
C LEU A 172 -13.41 -14.30 -1.13
N THR A 173 -13.29 -12.97 -1.14
CA THR A 173 -14.44 -12.07 -0.99
C THR A 173 -15.43 -12.25 -2.14
N HIS A 174 -14.96 -12.31 -3.39
CA HIS A 174 -15.81 -12.59 -4.55
C HIS A 174 -16.46 -13.97 -4.48
N GLN A 175 -15.74 -15.00 -4.03
CA GLN A 175 -16.30 -16.34 -3.84
C GLN A 175 -17.39 -16.36 -2.74
N CYS A 176 -17.15 -15.69 -1.61
CA CYS A 176 -18.14 -15.55 -0.55
C CYS A 176 -19.39 -14.78 -1.02
N GLU A 177 -19.22 -13.69 -1.76
CA GLU A 177 -20.35 -12.95 -2.35
C GLU A 177 -21.11 -13.79 -3.37
N TYR A 178 -20.41 -14.58 -4.18
CA TYR A 178 -21.06 -15.48 -5.14
C TYR A 178 -21.94 -16.49 -4.41
N VAL A 179 -21.43 -17.17 -3.40
CA VAL A 179 -22.21 -18.13 -2.60
C VAL A 179 -23.36 -17.44 -1.85
N ARG A 180 -23.14 -16.24 -1.30
CA ARG A 180 -24.21 -15.45 -0.68
C ARG A 180 -25.34 -15.13 -1.65
N ARG A 181 -25.02 -14.67 -2.87
CA ARG A 181 -26.03 -14.42 -3.91
C ARG A 181 -26.80 -15.69 -4.29
N GLN A 182 -26.12 -16.84 -4.37
CA GLN A 182 -26.79 -18.12 -4.64
C GLN A 182 -27.76 -18.51 -3.50
N LEU A 183 -27.36 -18.30 -2.24
CA LEU A 183 -28.25 -18.51 -1.09
C LEU A 183 -29.43 -17.54 -1.07
N GLU A 184 -29.19 -16.25 -1.33
CA GLU A 184 -30.24 -15.24 -1.44
C GLU A 184 -31.25 -15.58 -2.54
N GLN A 185 -30.78 -16.04 -3.71
CA GLN A 185 -31.66 -16.51 -4.79
C GLN A 185 -32.47 -17.74 -4.36
N ARG A 186 -31.84 -18.71 -3.71
CA ARG A 186 -32.53 -19.89 -3.16
C ARG A 186 -33.60 -19.47 -2.16
N ASP A 187 -33.28 -18.58 -1.23
CA ASP A 187 -34.19 -18.13 -0.18
C ASP A 187 -35.33 -17.29 -0.76
N GLN A 188 -35.09 -16.49 -1.80
CA GLN A 188 -36.14 -15.81 -2.58
C GLN A 188 -37.07 -16.80 -3.27
N LEU A 189 -36.53 -17.87 -3.89
CA LEU A 189 -37.34 -18.90 -4.52
C LEU A 189 -38.20 -19.65 -3.49
N ILE A 190 -37.64 -19.97 -2.33
CA ILE A 190 -38.36 -20.59 -1.20
C ILE A 190 -39.51 -19.68 -0.74
N ALA A 191 -39.24 -18.38 -0.57
CA ALA A 191 -40.25 -17.40 -0.19
C ALA A 191 -41.36 -17.25 -1.24
N GLN A 192 -41.03 -17.27 -2.54
CA GLN A 192 -42.01 -17.20 -3.63
C GLN A 192 -42.85 -18.49 -3.77
N SER A 193 -42.28 -19.64 -3.41
CA SER A 193 -42.94 -20.94 -3.53
C SER A 193 -43.76 -21.35 -2.29
N ASP A 194 -44.03 -20.40 -1.37
CA ASP A 194 -44.76 -20.63 -0.12
C ASP A 194 -44.26 -21.88 0.62
N CYS A 195 -42.94 -22.11 0.61
CA CYS A 195 -42.30 -23.25 1.25
C CYS A 195 -41.51 -22.78 2.48
N VAL A 196 -41.45 -23.63 3.50
CA VAL A 196 -40.74 -23.41 4.76
C VAL A 196 -39.68 -24.51 4.88
N LEU A 197 -38.43 -24.09 5.10
CA LEU A 197 -37.37 -25.03 5.46
C LEU A 197 -37.53 -25.43 6.92
N LEU A 198 -37.78 -26.71 7.16
CA LEU A 198 -37.78 -27.29 8.50
C LEU A 198 -36.46 -28.04 8.69
N GLY A 199 -35.59 -27.49 9.54
CA GLY A 199 -34.32 -28.10 9.94
C GLY A 199 -33.88 -27.52 11.28
N GLU A 200 -33.14 -28.31 12.07
CA GLU A 200 -32.54 -27.88 13.34
C GLU A 200 -31.44 -26.83 13.08
N PHE A 201 -31.81 -25.57 12.91
CA PHE A 201 -30.86 -24.45 12.79
C PHE A 201 -31.02 -23.38 13.88
N ASP A 202 -31.90 -23.60 14.85
CA ASP A 202 -32.21 -22.64 15.93
C ASP A 202 -31.12 -22.56 17.03
N SER A 203 -29.84 -22.59 16.68
CA SER A 203 -28.75 -22.45 17.68
C SER A 203 -27.51 -21.69 17.20
N ILE A 204 -27.62 -20.83 16.19
CA ILE A 204 -26.53 -19.87 15.90
C ILE A 204 -27.07 -18.46 16.06
N ALA A 205 -27.19 -18.05 17.33
CA ALA A 205 -27.32 -16.65 17.69
C ALA A 205 -26.08 -15.87 17.18
N PRO A 206 -26.22 -14.60 16.74
CA PRO A 206 -25.11 -13.82 16.26
C PRO A 206 -24.39 -13.24 17.49
N ASN A 207 -23.44 -13.97 18.06
CA ASN A 207 -22.49 -13.35 18.98
C ASN A 207 -21.07 -13.46 18.44
N VAL A 208 -20.53 -12.28 18.18
CA VAL A 208 -19.16 -12.01 17.79
C VAL A 208 -18.28 -12.32 18.99
N GLU A 209 -17.57 -13.45 18.95
CA GLU A 209 -16.15 -13.60 19.32
C GLU A 209 -15.79 -15.07 19.65
N SER A 210 -14.57 -15.41 19.26
CA SER A 210 -13.71 -16.47 19.82
C SER A 210 -13.75 -17.87 19.21
N LYS A 211 -12.64 -18.13 18.51
CA LYS A 211 -11.78 -19.32 18.57
C LYS A 211 -12.31 -20.59 17.89
N SER A 212 -11.67 -20.84 16.75
CA SER A 212 -11.57 -22.10 16.04
C SER A 212 -11.14 -23.26 16.94
N SER A 213 -12.04 -24.22 17.14
CA SER A 213 -11.69 -25.63 17.28
C SER A 213 -12.54 -26.40 16.29
N VAL A 214 -11.98 -26.63 15.10
CA VAL A 214 -12.61 -27.46 14.06
C VAL A 214 -12.42 -28.91 14.47
N HIS A 215 -13.41 -29.47 15.16
CA HIS A 215 -13.63 -30.91 15.13
C HIS A 215 -14.24 -31.23 13.76
N HIS A 216 -13.49 -31.96 12.93
CA HIS A 216 -14.06 -32.71 11.83
C HIS A 216 -14.83 -33.88 12.42
N ASP A 217 -16.12 -33.68 12.65
CA ASP A 217 -17.05 -34.80 12.65
C ASP A 217 -17.85 -34.70 11.35
N ASN A 218 -17.54 -35.60 10.42
CA ASN A 218 -18.37 -35.85 9.24
C ASN A 218 -19.63 -36.60 9.70
N GLY A 219 -20.49 -35.89 10.42
CA GLY A 219 -21.83 -36.33 10.75
C GLY A 219 -22.80 -35.48 9.95
N ASP A 220 -23.36 -36.09 8.91
CA ASP A 220 -24.55 -35.68 8.15
C ASP A 220 -25.20 -34.38 8.67
N ALA A 221 -24.75 -33.24 8.16
CA ALA A 221 -25.34 -31.95 8.51
C ALA A 221 -26.78 -31.98 8.02
N GLY A 222 -27.72 -32.11 8.97
CA GLY A 222 -29.11 -32.42 8.75
C GLY A 222 -29.70 -31.74 7.52
N ALA A 223 -30.07 -32.57 6.53
CA ALA A 223 -30.75 -32.12 5.33
C ALA A 223 -32.10 -31.50 5.73
N GLY A 224 -32.13 -30.16 5.80
CA GLY A 224 -33.37 -29.42 6.04
C GLY A 224 -34.42 -29.79 5.00
N LEU A 225 -35.60 -30.21 5.46
CA LEU A 225 -36.68 -30.65 4.59
C LEU A 225 -37.48 -29.43 4.13
N LEU A 226 -37.54 -29.21 2.81
CA LEU A 226 -38.35 -28.15 2.20
C LEU A 226 -39.80 -28.62 2.09
N LEU A 227 -40.71 -28.00 2.84
CA LEU A 227 -42.14 -28.35 2.84
C LEU A 227 -42.99 -27.12 2.50
N PRO A 228 -44.06 -27.26 1.70
CA PRO A 228 -45.06 -26.21 1.55
C PRO A 228 -45.59 -25.74 2.92
N ARG A 229 -45.81 -24.44 3.10
CA ARG A 229 -46.20 -23.79 4.35
C ARG A 229 -47.42 -24.43 5.00
N GLN A 230 -48.41 -24.81 4.19
CA GLN A 230 -49.61 -25.50 4.65
C GLN A 230 -49.30 -26.88 5.25
N LEU A 231 -48.33 -27.62 4.70
CA LEU A 231 -47.88 -28.90 5.24
C LEU A 231 -46.99 -28.70 6.46
N ALA A 232 -46.12 -27.69 6.45
CA ALA A 232 -45.26 -27.35 7.59
C ALA A 232 -46.08 -26.95 8.84
N GLU A 233 -47.10 -26.10 8.69
CA GLU A 233 -48.00 -25.69 9.78
C GLU A 233 -48.79 -26.90 10.33
N ARG A 234 -49.27 -27.79 9.45
CA ARG A 234 -49.96 -29.03 9.86
C ARG A 234 -49.03 -30.00 10.60
N VAL A 235 -47.77 -30.10 10.17
CA VAL A 235 -46.76 -30.93 10.82
C VAL A 235 -46.31 -30.34 12.17
N GLN A 236 -46.25 -29.02 12.31
CA GLN A 236 -45.98 -28.37 13.60
C GLN A 236 -47.16 -28.52 14.58
N ALA A 237 -48.40 -28.46 14.09
CA ALA A 237 -49.61 -28.62 14.89
C ALA A 237 -49.81 -30.05 15.45
N LEU A 238 -49.10 -31.05 14.91
CA LEU A 238 -49.17 -32.43 15.39
C LEU A 238 -48.33 -32.61 16.68
N PRO A 239 -48.87 -33.29 17.70
CA PRO A 239 -48.14 -33.60 18.94
C PRO A 239 -47.05 -34.66 18.70
N GLY A 240 -45.83 -34.39 19.19
CA GLY A 240 -44.71 -35.33 19.11
C GLY A 240 -43.34 -34.64 19.13
N SER A 241 -42.30 -35.35 19.60
CA SER A 241 -40.93 -34.84 19.70
C SER A 241 -40.10 -35.00 18.42
N SER A 242 -40.51 -35.87 17.50
CA SER A 242 -39.84 -36.14 16.23
C SER A 242 -40.84 -36.18 15.08
N LEU A 243 -40.43 -35.76 13.88
CA LEU A 243 -41.24 -35.76 12.64
C LEU A 243 -41.87 -37.15 12.37
N GLU A 244 -41.10 -38.22 12.58
CA GLU A 244 -41.57 -39.59 12.41
C GLU A 244 -42.64 -39.98 13.44
N GLY A 245 -42.48 -39.54 14.68
CA GLY A 245 -43.46 -39.75 15.75
C GLY A 245 -44.78 -39.01 15.48
N LYS A 246 -44.68 -37.77 14.97
CA LYS A 246 -45.84 -36.96 14.57
C LYS A 246 -46.61 -37.58 13.41
N LEU A 247 -45.90 -38.08 12.38
CA LEU A 247 -46.51 -38.76 11.24
C LEU A 247 -47.19 -40.07 11.64
N ARG A 248 -46.58 -40.83 12.55
CA ARG A 248 -47.16 -42.09 13.04
C ARG A 248 -48.42 -41.87 13.88
N GLY A 249 -48.40 -40.89 14.78
CA GLY A 249 -49.59 -40.49 15.54
C GLY A 249 -50.73 -40.02 14.64
N ALA A 250 -50.42 -39.22 13.60
CA ALA A 250 -51.41 -38.79 12.62
C ALA A 250 -52.01 -39.96 11.81
N LEU A 251 -51.22 -40.99 11.48
CA LEU A 251 -51.71 -42.20 10.81
C LEU A 251 -52.65 -43.01 11.72
N ASP A 252 -52.33 -43.13 13.01
CA ASP A 252 -53.17 -43.82 13.98
C ASP A 252 -54.48 -43.06 14.22
N GLU A 253 -54.43 -41.73 14.32
CA GLU A 253 -55.61 -40.87 14.39
C GLU A 253 -56.45 -40.93 13.10
N LEU A 254 -55.81 -40.95 11.93
CA LEU A 254 -56.48 -41.10 10.64
C LEU A 254 -57.22 -42.45 10.56
N ALA A 255 -56.59 -43.53 11.02
CA ALA A 255 -57.22 -44.86 11.08
C ALA A 255 -58.43 -44.86 12.03
N ALA A 256 -58.34 -44.20 13.18
CA ALA A 256 -59.45 -44.06 14.12
C ALA A 256 -60.59 -43.20 13.55
N VAL A 257 -60.27 -42.12 12.84
CA VAL A 257 -61.25 -41.26 12.17
C VAL A 257 -61.88 -41.97 10.98
N GLN A 258 -61.13 -42.75 10.20
CA GLN A 258 -61.66 -43.57 9.10
C GLN A 258 -62.65 -44.62 9.61
N ALA A 259 -62.34 -45.32 10.71
CA ALA A 259 -63.26 -46.25 11.33
C ALA A 259 -64.55 -45.57 11.81
N LYS A 260 -64.46 -44.37 12.41
CA LYS A 260 -65.64 -43.57 12.78
C LYS A 260 -66.40 -43.07 11.56
N LYS A 261 -65.71 -42.67 10.50
CA LYS A 261 -66.30 -42.21 9.24
C LYS A 261 -67.09 -43.33 8.56
N GLU A 262 -66.58 -44.56 8.49
CA GLU A 262 -67.33 -45.70 7.94
C GLU A 262 -68.60 -46.01 8.75
N LEU A 263 -68.56 -45.78 10.05
CA LEU A 263 -69.71 -45.96 10.95
C LEU A 263 -70.76 -44.86 10.72
N LEU A 264 -70.31 -43.60 10.68
CA LEU A 264 -71.16 -42.44 10.37
C LEU A 264 -71.66 -42.44 8.92
N GLU A 265 -70.89 -42.95 7.95
CA GLU A 265 -71.34 -43.08 6.56
C GLU A 265 -72.45 -44.13 6.42
N LYS A 266 -72.42 -45.19 7.22
CA LYS A 266 -73.54 -46.14 7.31
C LYS A 266 -74.78 -45.49 7.91
N GLU A 267 -74.62 -44.68 8.96
CA GLU A 267 -75.71 -43.92 9.57
C GLU A 267 -76.24 -42.82 8.64
N VAL A 268 -75.36 -42.11 7.93
CA VAL A 268 -75.72 -41.06 6.97
C VAL A 268 -76.34 -41.67 5.71
N GLN A 269 -75.89 -42.82 5.22
CA GLN A 269 -76.56 -43.54 4.12
C GLN A 269 -77.97 -43.96 4.52
N GLN A 270 -78.17 -44.43 5.76
CA GLN A 270 -79.50 -44.71 6.29
C GLN A 270 -80.37 -43.44 6.33
N LEU A 271 -79.81 -42.33 6.83
CA LEU A 271 -80.52 -41.04 6.88
C LEU A 271 -80.70 -40.40 5.50
N GLN A 272 -79.82 -40.64 4.52
CA GLN A 272 -79.90 -40.17 3.15
C GLN A 272 -80.91 -41.00 2.36
N ASP A 273 -80.99 -42.31 2.55
CA ASP A 273 -82.08 -43.13 2.01
C ASP A 273 -83.44 -42.69 2.56
N ASP A 274 -83.48 -42.20 3.81
CA ASP A 274 -84.66 -41.62 4.45
C ASP A 274 -84.94 -40.16 4.00
N LEU A 275 -83.90 -39.38 3.69
CA LEU A 275 -84.00 -38.00 3.23
C LEU A 275 -84.26 -37.89 1.72
N GLU A 276 -83.71 -38.76 0.88
CA GLU A 276 -83.99 -38.84 -0.57
C GLU A 276 -85.43 -39.30 -0.85
N ARG A 277 -86.04 -40.01 0.11
CA ARG A 277 -87.50 -40.23 0.17
C ARG A 277 -88.27 -38.97 0.55
N ALA A 278 -87.68 -38.05 1.33
CA ALA A 278 -88.30 -36.80 1.76
C ALA A 278 -88.05 -35.59 0.83
N ASN A 279 -86.95 -35.56 0.08
CA ASN A 279 -86.46 -34.38 -0.66
C ASN A 279 -86.62 -34.44 -2.17
N ARG A 280 -87.57 -35.22 -2.70
CA ARG A 280 -88.06 -35.05 -4.09
C ARG A 280 -88.89 -33.76 -4.27
N GLY A 281 -88.41 -32.64 -3.76
CA GLY A 281 -89.07 -31.37 -3.92
C GLY A 281 -88.55 -30.29 -2.98
N ARG A 282 -87.34 -29.77 -3.24
CA ARG A 282 -87.00 -28.36 -2.97
C ARG A 282 -85.64 -28.03 -3.58
N VAL A 283 -85.69 -27.41 -4.75
CA VAL A 283 -84.59 -26.56 -5.21
C VAL A 283 -84.82 -25.20 -4.54
N ASP A 284 -84.02 -24.87 -3.54
CA ASP A 284 -84.10 -23.58 -2.87
C ASP A 284 -83.57 -22.47 -3.80
N THR A 285 -84.50 -21.73 -4.38
CA THR A 285 -84.26 -20.59 -5.28
C THR A 285 -83.32 -19.54 -4.68
N ASP A 286 -83.36 -19.35 -3.37
CA ASP A 286 -82.57 -18.34 -2.65
C ASP A 286 -81.07 -18.69 -2.60
N GLN A 287 -80.72 -19.98 -2.64
CA GLN A 287 -79.32 -20.40 -2.71
C GLN A 287 -78.72 -20.14 -4.10
N LEU A 288 -79.53 -20.35 -5.15
CA LEU A 288 -79.17 -20.00 -6.53
C LEU A 288 -78.99 -18.49 -6.71
N GLU A 289 -79.81 -17.67 -6.06
CA GLU A 289 -79.68 -16.21 -6.10
C GLU A 289 -78.42 -15.72 -5.39
N LYS A 290 -78.11 -16.22 -4.19
CA LYS A 290 -76.85 -15.92 -3.48
C LYS A 290 -75.61 -16.33 -4.27
N GLN A 291 -75.66 -17.47 -4.98
CA GLN A 291 -74.59 -17.89 -5.88
C GLN A 291 -74.43 -16.94 -7.07
N ARG A 292 -75.52 -16.44 -7.64
CA ARG A 292 -75.49 -15.45 -8.73
C ARG A 292 -74.95 -14.10 -8.28
N GLU A 293 -75.30 -13.64 -7.07
CA GLU A 293 -74.74 -12.41 -6.49
C GLU A 293 -73.24 -12.53 -6.19
N ALA A 294 -72.81 -13.65 -5.60
CA ALA A 294 -71.39 -13.92 -5.39
C ALA A 294 -70.62 -13.97 -6.72
N ALA A 295 -71.22 -14.53 -7.79
CA ALA A 295 -70.63 -14.54 -9.12
C ALA A 295 -70.50 -13.11 -9.72
N ARG A 296 -71.48 -12.23 -9.50
CA ARG A 296 -71.41 -10.81 -9.92
C ARG A 296 -70.31 -10.05 -9.18
N GLN A 297 -70.22 -10.22 -7.87
CA GLN A 297 -69.16 -9.59 -7.07
C GLN A 297 -67.77 -10.07 -7.51
N LEU A 298 -67.63 -11.37 -7.80
CA LEU A 298 -66.41 -11.95 -8.37
C LEU A 298 -66.04 -11.31 -9.71
N SER A 299 -67.00 -11.05 -10.60
CA SER A 299 -66.70 -10.36 -11.86
C SER A 299 -66.26 -8.90 -11.65
N ASP A 300 -66.87 -8.17 -10.72
CA ASP A 300 -66.49 -6.79 -10.42
C ASP A 300 -65.08 -6.69 -9.83
N HIS A 301 -64.73 -7.61 -8.91
CA HIS A 301 -63.38 -7.69 -8.36
C HIS A 301 -62.35 -8.09 -9.41
N LYS A 302 -62.69 -9.01 -10.33
CA LYS A 302 -61.82 -9.35 -11.46
C LYS A 302 -61.58 -8.14 -12.38
N TYR A 303 -62.61 -7.34 -12.66
CA TYR A 303 -62.47 -6.13 -13.47
C TYR A 303 -61.59 -5.07 -12.79
N LYS A 304 -61.82 -4.83 -11.48
CA LYS A 304 -60.98 -3.92 -10.69
C LYS A 304 -59.52 -4.37 -10.64
N LEU A 305 -59.28 -5.68 -10.46
CA LEU A 305 -57.96 -6.27 -10.48
C LEU A 305 -57.27 -6.07 -11.84
N ALA A 306 -57.96 -6.33 -12.94
CA ALA A 306 -57.43 -6.13 -14.28
C ALA A 306 -57.07 -4.66 -14.55
N THR A 307 -57.92 -3.73 -14.09
CA THR A 307 -57.67 -2.29 -14.21
C THR A 307 -56.45 -1.86 -13.39
N ALA A 308 -56.32 -2.35 -12.15
CA ALA A 308 -55.15 -2.09 -11.30
C ALA A 308 -53.87 -2.69 -11.91
N GLN A 309 -53.94 -3.88 -12.51
CA GLN A 309 -52.81 -4.51 -13.21
C GLN A 309 -52.36 -3.70 -14.42
N GLN A 310 -53.29 -3.14 -15.20
CA GLN A 310 -52.94 -2.21 -16.29
C GLN A 310 -52.24 -0.95 -15.76
N GLN A 311 -52.72 -0.37 -14.66
CA GLN A 311 -52.07 0.79 -14.03
C GLN A 311 -50.67 0.46 -13.52
N ILE A 312 -50.48 -0.70 -12.88
CA ILE A 312 -49.15 -1.17 -12.45
C ILE A 312 -48.20 -1.27 -13.65
N THR A 313 -48.66 -1.84 -14.76
CA THR A 313 -47.84 -1.98 -15.97
C THR A 313 -47.45 -0.62 -16.56
N ALA A 314 -48.37 0.35 -16.56
CA ALA A 314 -48.08 1.72 -16.99
C ALA A 314 -47.06 2.41 -16.08
N LEU A 315 -47.22 2.30 -14.76
CA LEU A 315 -46.28 2.86 -13.79
C LEU A 315 -44.90 2.21 -13.89
N GLN A 316 -44.83 0.90 -14.14
CA GLN A 316 -43.57 0.20 -14.37
C GLN A 316 -42.83 0.74 -15.61
N ALA A 317 -43.55 1.03 -16.69
CA ALA A 317 -42.96 1.63 -17.88
C ALA A 317 -42.41 3.05 -17.59
N ASP A 318 -43.13 3.85 -16.80
CA ASP A 318 -42.65 5.16 -16.35
C ASP A 318 -41.43 5.07 -15.44
N VAL A 319 -41.38 4.11 -14.52
CA VAL A 319 -40.19 3.85 -13.67
C VAL A 319 -38.97 3.54 -14.55
N ILE A 320 -39.09 2.63 -15.52
CA ILE A 320 -37.98 2.30 -16.43
C ILE A 320 -37.49 3.53 -17.19
N ARG A 321 -38.42 4.37 -17.67
CA ARG A 321 -38.09 5.61 -18.38
C ARG A 321 -37.35 6.61 -17.47
N LEU A 322 -37.84 6.79 -16.24
CA LEU A 322 -37.25 7.69 -15.25
C LEU A 322 -35.88 7.19 -14.78
N GLU A 323 -35.72 5.89 -14.53
CA GLU A 323 -34.43 5.27 -14.24
C GLU A 323 -33.42 5.49 -15.38
N GLY A 324 -33.88 5.37 -16.63
CA GLY A 324 -33.06 5.69 -17.79
C GLY A 324 -32.66 7.18 -17.85
N GLN A 325 -33.54 8.10 -17.45
CA GLN A 325 -33.22 9.52 -17.34
C GLN A 325 -32.20 9.78 -16.23
N VAL A 326 -32.39 9.19 -15.05
CA VAL A 326 -31.47 9.29 -13.92
C VAL A 326 -30.08 8.81 -14.33
N LYS A 327 -29.95 7.61 -14.91
CA LYS A 327 -28.66 7.07 -15.39
C LYS A 327 -27.93 8.00 -16.37
N ARG A 328 -28.68 8.67 -17.27
CA ARG A 328 -28.07 9.63 -18.21
C ARG A 328 -27.63 10.91 -17.53
N LEU A 329 -28.44 11.42 -16.59
CA LEU A 329 -28.12 12.64 -15.86
C LEU A 329 -26.97 12.43 -14.87
N THR A 330 -26.89 11.26 -14.22
CA THR A 330 -25.76 10.91 -13.35
C THR A 330 -24.46 10.86 -14.14
N LYS A 331 -24.45 10.18 -15.29
CA LYS A 331 -23.27 10.14 -16.17
C LYS A 331 -22.83 11.54 -16.62
N LYS A 332 -23.78 12.41 -16.98
CA LYS A 332 -23.47 13.81 -17.34
C LYS A 332 -22.92 14.61 -16.16
N ALA A 333 -23.40 14.35 -14.94
CA ALA A 333 -22.89 15.00 -13.74
C ALA A 333 -21.47 14.53 -13.43
N GLU A 334 -21.20 13.22 -13.53
CA GLU A 334 -19.86 12.64 -13.37
C GLU A 334 -18.86 13.23 -14.39
N GLU A 335 -19.23 13.28 -15.67
CA GLU A 335 -18.43 13.91 -16.73
C GLU A 335 -18.12 15.39 -16.41
N ALA A 336 -19.12 16.16 -15.94
CA ALA A 336 -18.92 17.55 -15.56
C ALA A 336 -18.01 17.71 -14.33
N ASP A 337 -18.07 16.79 -13.36
CA ASP A 337 -17.19 16.78 -12.19
C ASP A 337 -15.74 16.48 -12.57
N GLU A 338 -15.52 15.56 -13.50
CA GLU A 338 -14.18 15.27 -14.07
C GLU A 338 -13.60 16.50 -14.79
N GLU A 339 -14.38 17.14 -15.66
CA GLU A 339 -13.99 18.36 -16.36
C GLU A 339 -13.68 19.51 -15.39
N CYS A 340 -14.51 19.70 -14.35
CA CYS A 340 -14.27 20.68 -13.29
C CYS A 340 -12.98 20.39 -12.52
N GLY A 341 -12.69 19.11 -12.25
CA GLY A 341 -11.44 18.65 -11.66
C GLY A 341 -10.22 19.00 -12.50
N GLN A 342 -10.29 18.73 -13.81
CA GLN A 342 -9.22 19.06 -14.77
C GLN A 342 -8.99 20.57 -14.86
N ALA A 343 -10.06 21.36 -15.02
CA ALA A 343 -9.97 22.82 -15.05
C ALA A 343 -9.36 23.42 -13.78
N LYS A 344 -9.68 22.86 -12.60
CA LYS A 344 -9.06 23.27 -11.32
C LYS A 344 -7.57 22.91 -11.27
N ALA A 345 -7.16 21.77 -11.82
CA ALA A 345 -5.75 21.38 -11.89
C ALA A 345 -4.97 22.30 -12.84
N GLU A 346 -5.52 22.58 -14.02
CA GLU A 346 -4.94 23.51 -15.00
C GLU A 346 -4.82 24.92 -14.41
N ALA A 347 -5.85 25.43 -13.74
CA ALA A 347 -5.80 26.73 -13.08
C ALA A 347 -4.68 26.81 -12.03
N ARG A 348 -4.44 25.74 -11.27
CA ARG A 348 -3.32 25.67 -10.31
C ARG A 348 -1.97 25.68 -11.03
N ASN A 349 -1.84 24.94 -12.13
CA ASN A 349 -0.61 24.89 -12.93
C ASN A 349 -0.32 26.25 -13.57
N GLN A 350 -1.31 26.88 -14.21
CA GLN A 350 -1.18 28.22 -14.77
C GLN A 350 -0.80 29.25 -13.70
N LYS A 351 -1.38 29.16 -12.50
CA LYS A 351 -0.99 30.04 -11.38
C LYS A 351 0.45 29.82 -10.92
N ARG A 352 0.98 28.60 -10.97
CA ARG A 352 2.40 28.32 -10.69
C ARG A 352 3.30 28.90 -11.77
N LEU A 353 3.03 28.61 -13.04
CA LEU A 353 3.78 29.15 -14.19
C LEU A 353 3.77 30.68 -14.19
N ALA A 354 2.64 31.31 -13.87
CA ALA A 354 2.55 32.76 -13.78
C ALA A 354 3.46 33.34 -12.68
N ARG A 355 3.62 32.65 -11.54
CA ARG A 355 4.54 33.06 -10.48
C ARG A 355 6.00 32.87 -10.89
N GLU A 356 6.32 31.78 -11.55
CA GLU A 356 7.67 31.50 -12.07
C GLU A 356 8.09 32.55 -13.10
N LEU A 357 7.23 32.82 -14.10
CA LEU A 357 7.48 33.87 -15.10
C LEU A 357 7.55 35.26 -14.46
N ALA A 358 6.75 35.55 -13.42
CA ALA A 358 6.85 36.82 -12.70
C ALA A 358 8.21 36.97 -12.00
N SER A 359 8.71 35.91 -11.36
CA SER A 359 10.06 35.89 -10.77
C SER A 359 11.14 36.14 -11.82
N GLU A 360 11.05 35.47 -12.98
CA GLU A 360 12.02 35.64 -14.07
C GLU A 360 12.00 37.08 -14.63
N VAL A 361 10.81 37.69 -14.75
CA VAL A 361 10.68 39.09 -15.14
C VAL A 361 11.31 40.03 -14.11
N GLU A 362 11.15 39.76 -12.81
CA GLU A 362 11.81 40.54 -11.74
C GLU A 362 13.33 40.41 -11.80
N ASP A 363 13.85 39.19 -11.99
CA ASP A 363 15.28 38.93 -12.17
C ASP A 363 15.83 39.68 -13.38
N LEU A 364 15.19 39.57 -14.54
CA LEU A 364 15.59 40.28 -15.75
C LEU A 364 15.50 41.80 -15.59
N LYS A 365 14.48 42.32 -14.89
CA LYS A 365 14.39 43.76 -14.57
C LYS A 365 15.55 44.21 -13.68
N SER A 366 15.92 43.41 -12.68
CA SER A 366 17.04 43.72 -11.79
C SER A 366 18.39 43.75 -12.54
N GLN A 367 18.59 42.79 -13.46
CA GLN A 367 19.75 42.74 -14.35
C GLN A 367 19.76 43.94 -15.29
N ASN A 368 18.63 44.25 -15.93
CA ASN A 368 18.51 45.39 -16.84
C ASN A 368 18.80 46.71 -16.11
N ASN A 369 18.27 46.91 -14.91
CA ASN A 369 18.55 48.08 -14.09
C ASN A 369 20.05 48.19 -13.74
N SER A 370 20.69 47.07 -13.44
CA SER A 370 22.14 47.03 -13.16
C SER A 370 22.96 47.42 -14.40
N LEU A 371 22.60 46.89 -15.57
CA LEU A 371 23.21 47.26 -16.85
C LEU A 371 22.98 48.73 -17.20
N ARG A 372 21.76 49.26 -17.00
CA ARG A 372 21.44 50.69 -17.20
C ARG A 372 22.31 51.58 -16.33
N ARG A 373 22.46 51.28 -15.04
CA ARG A 373 23.36 52.03 -14.13
C ARG A 373 24.81 51.99 -14.59
N ASN A 374 25.29 50.84 -15.08
CA ASN A 374 26.64 50.73 -15.62
C ASN A 374 26.82 51.56 -16.89
N LEU A 375 25.83 51.56 -17.78
CA LEU A 375 25.84 52.40 -18.98
C LEU A 375 25.78 53.89 -18.63
N GLU A 376 24.99 54.30 -17.65
CA GLU A 376 24.96 55.69 -17.15
C GLU A 376 26.32 56.12 -16.60
N ARG A 377 27.02 55.25 -15.86
CA ARG A 377 28.40 55.53 -15.40
C ARG A 377 29.38 55.70 -16.55
N LEU A 378 29.24 54.91 -17.61
CA LEU A 378 30.09 55.01 -18.81
C LEU A 378 29.72 56.22 -19.69
N ARG A 379 28.46 56.65 -19.67
CA ARG A 379 27.94 57.76 -20.47
C ARG A 379 28.08 59.11 -19.78
N ALA A 380 28.25 59.15 -18.46
CA ALA A 380 28.54 60.36 -17.71
C ALA A 380 29.82 61.02 -18.28
N PRO A 381 29.74 62.24 -18.86
CA PRO A 381 30.90 62.89 -19.42
C PRO A 381 31.80 63.36 -18.27
N GLY A 382 32.84 62.58 -17.98
CA GLY A 382 33.93 62.99 -17.08
C GLY A 382 33.98 62.19 -15.77
N GLY A 383 34.63 61.04 -15.82
CA GLY A 383 35.06 60.29 -14.64
C GLY A 383 36.37 59.54 -14.89
N GLY A 384 37.28 60.16 -15.65
CA GLY A 384 38.53 59.54 -16.09
C GLY A 384 39.45 60.58 -16.74
N LYS A 385 39.79 61.63 -16.00
CA LYS A 385 41.01 62.40 -16.28
C LYS A 385 42.02 62.08 -15.18
N SER A 386 42.86 61.07 -15.44
CA SER A 386 44.21 61.02 -14.89
C SER A 386 45.19 61.06 -16.06
N ALA A 387 46.02 62.09 -16.04
CA ALA A 387 47.37 62.19 -16.61
C ALA A 387 47.57 62.13 -18.14
N GLY A 388 48.21 63.18 -18.66
CA GLY A 388 48.83 63.22 -19.99
C GLY A 388 49.20 64.66 -20.36
N GLY A 389 50.49 64.99 -20.28
CA GLY A 389 51.02 66.36 -20.29
C GLY A 389 50.88 67.16 -21.61
N GLY A 390 51.37 68.41 -21.57
CA GLY A 390 51.65 69.20 -22.78
C GLY A 390 51.43 70.71 -22.65
N ASP A 391 52.48 71.41 -22.17
CA ASP A 391 53.05 72.69 -22.64
C ASP A 391 52.24 73.97 -22.97
N ALA A 392 52.98 75.06 -22.75
CA ALA A 392 52.87 76.45 -23.26
C ALA A 392 51.85 77.40 -22.59
N SER A 393 52.31 78.18 -21.59
CA SER A 393 52.95 79.51 -21.78
C SER A 393 53.37 80.13 -20.46
#